data_AF-I5C1G3-F1
#
_entry.id   AF-I5C1G3-F1
#
_cell.length_a   1.000
_cell.length_b   1.000
_cell.length_c   1.000
_cell.angle_alpha   90.00
_cell.angle_beta   90.00
_cell.angle_gamma   90.00
#
_symmetry.space_group_name_H-M   'P 1'
#
loop_
_entity.id
_entity.type
_entity.pdbx_description
1 polymer ?
#
loop_
_entity_poly.entity_id
_entity_poly.type
_entity_poly.pdbx_seq_one_letter_code
_entity_poly.pdbx_strand_id
1 'polypeptide(L)'
;MSRSFFPAFLVALAAAFITLVSAVGTAEAIEPIKIARDDVALDLSGAVEIYRAQGDAFQVSTAPDVDGIVRRIEVEAQDERSTGDWAVFALANTTDQQLDRLIVAPHFRLVGSGLVWPDLGSQRIAAITPSSGFTLDRQESPDADEFHVTLNPGSVVTFVAELSSPNLPQVYLWDPGAYKDTVNAYTLFRGIVIGIAGLLALFLTILFVVKGTSMFPATAALAWAVLAYISIDFGFLSKVIEITPGNEQIWRAGTEVGLAATLVVFLFAYLNLNRWHDHFSYGVLAWILGLGIIAGFAIIDPAVAAGIARISFAATAVVGLGIIIYLSLQGYDRAIMLVPSWVMIIAWMVGSWMAITGVLDNDIVQPAIGGGLILIILLIGFTVMQHAFAGGALFQGLFSDMERQALAISGSGDVVWRTV
;
A
#
# COMPACT_ATOMS: atom_id res chain seq x y z
N MET A 1 -58.00 3.30 -52.72
CA MET A 1 -56.55 3.14 -52.48
C MET A 1 -56.31 3.27 -50.97
N SER A 2 -55.40 2.49 -50.36
CA SER A 2 -54.95 2.55 -48.94
C SER A 2 -55.66 1.67 -47.86
N ARG A 3 -55.68 0.34 -48.03
CA ARG A 3 -55.90 -0.59 -46.88
C ARG A 3 -54.90 -1.75 -46.74
N SER A 4 -53.96 -1.93 -47.67
CA SER A 4 -52.97 -3.03 -47.63
C SER A 4 -51.56 -2.63 -47.16
N PHE A 5 -51.27 -1.33 -46.98
CA PHE A 5 -49.92 -0.88 -46.63
C PHE A 5 -49.56 -1.03 -45.15
N PHE A 6 -50.54 -0.98 -44.25
CA PHE A 6 -50.31 -1.01 -42.81
C PHE A 6 -49.75 -2.35 -42.27
N PRO A 7 -50.26 -3.53 -42.68
CA PRO A 7 -49.68 -4.80 -42.21
C PRO A 7 -48.31 -5.09 -42.82
N ALA A 8 -48.06 -4.69 -44.08
CA ALA A 8 -46.76 -4.84 -44.72
C ALA A 8 -45.67 -3.99 -44.05
N PHE A 9 -46.02 -2.77 -43.62
CA PHE A 9 -45.12 -1.89 -42.89
C PHE A 9 -44.75 -2.45 -41.50
N LEU A 10 -45.71 -3.03 -40.78
CA LEU A 10 -45.46 -3.65 -39.48
C LEU A 10 -44.58 -4.91 -39.56
N VAL A 11 -44.77 -5.74 -40.61
CA VAL A 11 -43.93 -6.92 -40.84
C VAL A 11 -42.51 -6.51 -41.24
N ALA A 12 -42.34 -5.46 -42.06
CA ALA A 12 -41.04 -4.93 -42.42
C ALA A 12 -40.30 -4.33 -41.21
N LEU A 13 -41.03 -3.67 -40.30
CA LEU A 13 -40.47 -3.08 -39.09
C LEU A 13 -40.08 -4.16 -38.05
N ALA A 14 -40.87 -5.23 -37.94
CA ALA A 14 -40.54 -6.40 -37.13
C ALA A 14 -39.33 -7.17 -37.68
N ALA A 15 -39.25 -7.35 -39.01
CA ALA A 15 -38.10 -7.98 -39.66
C ALA A 15 -36.81 -7.14 -39.49
N ALA A 16 -36.91 -5.81 -39.65
CA ALA A 16 -35.80 -4.89 -39.42
C ALA A 16 -35.32 -4.92 -37.96
N PHE A 17 -36.25 -5.00 -37.00
CA PHE A 17 -35.94 -5.11 -35.58
C PHE A 17 -35.27 -6.46 -35.24
N ILE A 18 -35.73 -7.56 -35.84
CA ILE A 18 -35.11 -8.88 -35.67
C ILE A 18 -33.70 -8.91 -36.27
N THR A 19 -33.47 -8.28 -37.44
CA THR A 19 -32.12 -8.18 -38.02
C THR A 19 -31.19 -7.28 -37.21
N LEU A 20 -31.72 -6.24 -36.56
CA LEU A 20 -30.94 -5.34 -35.70
C LEU A 20 -30.55 -6.02 -34.37
N VAL A 21 -31.44 -6.85 -33.81
CA VAL A 21 -31.16 -7.63 -32.58
C VAL A 21 -30.25 -8.83 -32.86
N SER A 22 -30.25 -9.37 -34.08
CA SER A 22 -29.36 -10.48 -34.49
C SER A 22 -27.93 -10.03 -34.84
N ALA A 23 -27.66 -8.72 -34.92
CA ALA A 23 -26.35 -8.17 -35.26
C ALA A 23 -25.44 -7.93 -34.03
N VAL A 24 -25.89 -8.29 -32.83
CA VAL A 24 -25.10 -8.12 -31.60
C VAL A 24 -24.38 -9.43 -31.32
N GLY A 25 -23.10 -9.49 -31.69
CA GLY A 25 -22.22 -10.61 -31.37
C GLY A 25 -21.22 -10.95 -32.47
N THR A 26 -20.58 -9.96 -33.09
CA THR A 26 -19.24 -10.23 -33.62
C THR A 26 -18.36 -10.49 -32.41
N ALA A 27 -17.93 -11.75 -32.24
CA ALA A 27 -16.82 -12.06 -31.36
C ALA A 27 -15.62 -11.29 -31.90
N GLU A 28 -15.29 -10.16 -31.28
CA GLU A 28 -14.06 -9.46 -31.61
C GLU A 28 -12.90 -10.40 -31.28
N ALA A 29 -12.04 -10.62 -32.28
CA ALA A 29 -10.85 -11.42 -32.07
C ALA A 29 -9.91 -10.58 -31.19
N ILE A 30 -9.34 -11.22 -30.18
CA ILE A 30 -8.37 -10.59 -29.28
C ILE A 30 -7.28 -9.91 -30.12
N GLU A 31 -7.11 -8.61 -29.94
CA GLU A 31 -6.09 -7.85 -30.67
C GLU A 31 -4.70 -8.18 -30.11
N PRO A 32 -3.76 -8.63 -30.95
CA PRO A 32 -2.44 -8.99 -30.48
C PRO A 32 -1.58 -7.75 -30.21
N ILE A 33 -0.97 -7.72 -29.03
CA ILE A 33 -0.06 -6.67 -28.60
C ILE A 33 1.29 -6.91 -29.27
N LYS A 34 1.73 -5.94 -30.07
CA LYS A 34 3.02 -6.02 -30.77
C LYS A 34 4.15 -5.73 -29.80
N ILE A 35 5.12 -6.62 -29.77
CA ILE A 35 6.32 -6.48 -28.95
C ILE A 35 7.50 -6.15 -29.86
N ALA A 36 8.25 -5.13 -29.48
CA ALA A 36 9.54 -4.77 -30.05
C ALA A 36 10.68 -5.22 -29.12
N ARG A 37 11.90 -5.21 -29.67
CA ARG A 37 13.12 -5.59 -28.93
C ARG A 37 13.43 -4.60 -27.81
N ASP A 38 13.25 -3.31 -28.06
CA ASP A 38 13.61 -2.21 -27.16
C ASP A 38 12.55 -1.95 -26.07
N ASP A 39 11.44 -2.70 -26.09
CA ASP A 39 10.40 -2.58 -25.07
C ASP A 39 10.88 -3.19 -23.75
N VAL A 40 11.02 -2.33 -22.75
CA VAL A 40 11.53 -2.70 -21.42
C VAL A 40 10.42 -3.26 -20.53
N ALA A 41 9.27 -2.58 -20.49
CA ALA A 41 8.09 -2.98 -19.74
C ALA A 41 6.84 -2.52 -20.50
N LEU A 42 5.93 -3.44 -20.76
CA LEU A 42 4.62 -3.18 -21.36
C LEU A 42 3.53 -3.50 -20.34
N ASP A 43 2.63 -2.55 -20.11
CA ASP A 43 1.41 -2.81 -19.36
C ASP A 43 0.40 -3.54 -20.27
N LEU A 44 0.04 -4.76 -19.90
CA LEU A 44 -0.94 -5.59 -20.60
C LEU A 44 -2.36 -5.37 -20.09
N SER A 45 -2.54 -4.67 -18.97
CA SER A 45 -3.80 -4.63 -18.22
C SER A 45 -4.98 -4.06 -19.03
N GLY A 46 -4.71 -3.13 -19.96
CA GLY A 46 -5.73 -2.57 -20.84
C GLY A 46 -6.14 -3.49 -22.00
N ALA A 47 -5.37 -4.53 -22.27
CA ALA A 47 -5.56 -5.47 -23.38
C ALA A 47 -5.89 -6.90 -22.91
N VAL A 48 -6.02 -7.10 -21.60
CA VAL A 48 -6.49 -8.35 -21.01
C VAL A 48 -8.02 -8.37 -20.99
N GLU A 49 -8.60 -9.40 -21.59
CA GLU A 49 -10.03 -9.67 -21.50
C GLU A 49 -10.30 -10.66 -20.35
N ILE A 50 -11.15 -10.25 -19.40
CA ILE A 50 -11.50 -11.08 -18.23
C ILE A 50 -12.86 -11.73 -18.46
N TYR A 51 -12.89 -13.06 -18.40
CA TYR A 51 -14.07 -13.91 -18.50
C TYR A 51 -14.36 -14.51 -17.14
N ARG A 52 -15.48 -14.12 -16.52
CA ARG A 52 -15.85 -14.57 -15.17
C ARG A 52 -16.78 -15.78 -15.21
N ALA A 53 -16.66 -16.63 -14.19
CA ALA A 53 -17.55 -17.76 -13.91
C ALA A 53 -17.81 -18.67 -15.13
N GLN A 54 -16.78 -19.00 -15.88
CA GLN A 54 -16.85 -19.93 -17.03
C GLN A 54 -16.72 -21.40 -16.61
N GLY A 55 -16.32 -21.65 -15.36
CA GLY A 55 -16.07 -22.99 -14.83
C GLY A 55 -14.68 -23.53 -15.18
N ASP A 56 -14.52 -24.84 -15.05
CA ASP A 56 -13.22 -25.51 -15.11
C ASP A 56 -12.66 -25.72 -16.53
N ALA A 57 -13.50 -25.58 -17.55
CA ALA A 57 -13.10 -25.67 -18.95
C ALA A 57 -13.54 -24.41 -19.69
N PHE A 58 -12.58 -23.75 -20.35
CA PHE A 58 -12.81 -22.49 -21.02
C PHE A 58 -12.41 -22.58 -22.49
N GLN A 59 -13.34 -22.16 -23.37
CA GLN A 59 -13.13 -22.15 -24.81
C GLN A 59 -13.02 -20.72 -25.32
N VAL A 60 -11.91 -20.41 -26.00
CA VAL A 60 -11.66 -19.09 -26.57
C VAL A 60 -11.11 -19.17 -27.99
N SER A 61 -11.45 -18.17 -28.78
CA SER A 61 -10.88 -17.96 -30.11
C SER A 61 -9.55 -17.23 -29.98
N THR A 62 -8.48 -17.81 -30.53
CA THR A 62 -7.15 -17.20 -30.51
C THR A 62 -7.10 -15.92 -31.35
N ALA A 63 -6.14 -15.05 -31.06
CA ALA A 63 -5.80 -13.99 -31.99
C ALA A 63 -5.45 -14.56 -33.38
N PRO A 64 -5.68 -13.80 -34.47
CA PRO A 64 -5.29 -14.23 -35.80
C PRO A 64 -3.78 -14.46 -35.85
N ASP A 65 -3.39 -15.66 -36.28
CA ASP A 65 -1.98 -15.98 -36.53
C ASP A 65 -1.43 -15.18 -37.72
N VAL A 66 -0.15 -15.34 -38.06
CA VAL A 66 0.48 -14.70 -39.23
C VAL A 66 -0.29 -14.98 -40.53
N ASP A 67 -0.91 -16.17 -40.62
CA ASP A 67 -1.73 -16.60 -41.75
C ASP A 67 -3.18 -16.06 -41.70
N GLY A 68 -3.53 -15.27 -40.68
CA GLY A 68 -4.88 -14.74 -40.45
C GLY A 68 -5.88 -15.78 -39.92
N ILE A 69 -5.41 -16.99 -39.59
CA ILE A 69 -6.26 -18.09 -39.13
C ILE A 69 -6.51 -17.94 -37.63
N VAL A 70 -7.80 -17.89 -37.26
CA VAL A 70 -8.27 -17.95 -35.88
C VAL A 70 -8.54 -19.41 -35.53
N ARG A 71 -7.97 -19.88 -34.41
CA ARG A 71 -8.19 -21.24 -33.89
C ARG A 71 -9.04 -21.16 -32.63
N ARG A 72 -9.82 -22.20 -32.34
CA ARG A 72 -10.49 -22.33 -31.04
C ARG A 72 -9.63 -23.25 -30.17
N ILE A 73 -9.27 -22.77 -29.00
CA ILE A 73 -8.56 -23.54 -27.98
C ILE A 73 -9.49 -23.76 -26.79
N GLU A 74 -9.35 -24.93 -26.19
CA GLU A 74 -10.00 -25.28 -24.93
C GLU A 74 -8.90 -25.48 -23.89
N VAL A 75 -9.04 -24.80 -22.76
CA VAL A 75 -8.08 -24.83 -21.65
C VAL A 75 -8.83 -25.34 -20.43
N GLU A 76 -8.23 -26.32 -19.75
CA GLU A 76 -8.75 -26.87 -18.50
C GLU A 76 -7.99 -26.25 -17.32
N ALA A 77 -8.72 -25.98 -16.24
CA ALA A 77 -8.17 -25.48 -14.99
C ALA A 77 -7.19 -26.49 -14.39
N GLN A 78 -6.07 -25.99 -13.87
CA GLN A 78 -5.06 -26.83 -13.22
C GLN A 78 -5.13 -26.78 -11.69
N ASP A 79 -5.75 -25.75 -11.13
CA ASP A 79 -5.93 -25.64 -9.68
C ASP A 79 -7.30 -26.18 -9.26
N GLU A 80 -7.35 -27.06 -8.25
CA GLU A 80 -8.60 -27.53 -7.64
C GLU A 80 -9.36 -26.39 -6.93
N ARG A 81 -8.68 -25.26 -6.66
CA ARG A 81 -9.28 -24.04 -6.10
C ARG A 81 -9.72 -23.04 -7.16
N SER A 82 -9.83 -23.45 -8.43
CA SER A 82 -10.23 -22.56 -9.51
C SER A 82 -11.54 -21.84 -9.20
N THR A 83 -11.54 -20.53 -9.37
CA THR A 83 -12.77 -19.72 -9.26
C THR A 83 -13.59 -19.77 -10.55
N GLY A 84 -13.05 -20.39 -11.62
CA GLY A 84 -13.63 -20.38 -12.95
C GLY A 84 -13.52 -19.01 -13.64
N ASP A 85 -12.63 -18.15 -13.15
CA ASP A 85 -12.31 -16.86 -13.75
C ASP A 85 -11.05 -16.98 -14.62
N TRP A 86 -11.11 -16.43 -15.83
CA TRP A 86 -10.09 -16.57 -16.85
C TRP A 86 -9.71 -15.20 -17.41
N ALA A 87 -8.44 -15.01 -17.72
CA ALA A 87 -7.92 -13.83 -18.40
C ALA A 87 -7.26 -14.23 -19.72
N VAL A 88 -7.53 -13.49 -20.79
CA VAL A 88 -6.97 -13.79 -22.12
C VAL A 88 -6.29 -12.56 -22.69
N PHE A 89 -5.09 -12.75 -23.23
CA PHE A 89 -4.35 -11.73 -23.96
C PHE A 89 -3.51 -12.37 -25.05
N ALA A 90 -3.15 -11.61 -26.08
CA ALA A 90 -2.32 -12.11 -27.18
C ALA A 90 -1.08 -11.24 -27.38
N LEU A 91 0.05 -11.90 -27.63
CA LEU A 91 1.34 -11.27 -27.86
C LEU A 91 1.83 -11.61 -29.26
N ALA A 92 2.31 -10.61 -30.00
CA ALA A 92 2.90 -10.76 -31.33
C ALA A 92 4.37 -10.32 -31.31
N ASN A 93 5.28 -11.25 -31.57
CA ASN A 93 6.68 -10.92 -31.79
C ASN A 93 6.87 -10.47 -33.24
N THR A 94 7.01 -9.16 -33.43
CA THR A 94 7.18 -8.56 -34.77
C THR A 94 8.63 -8.56 -35.27
N THR A 95 9.56 -9.08 -34.47
CA THR A 95 10.99 -9.07 -34.77
C THR A 95 11.45 -10.34 -35.49
N ASP A 96 12.66 -10.30 -36.03
CA ASP A 96 13.36 -11.41 -36.68
C ASP A 96 14.12 -12.31 -35.69
N GLN A 97 14.08 -11.99 -34.40
CA GLN A 97 14.79 -12.70 -33.33
C GLN A 97 13.80 -13.29 -32.33
N GLN A 98 14.24 -14.36 -31.67
CA GLN A 98 13.50 -14.93 -30.55
C GLN A 98 13.59 -13.95 -29.37
N LEU A 99 12.45 -13.68 -28.73
CA LEU A 99 12.38 -12.78 -27.57
C LEU A 99 12.01 -13.58 -26.33
N ASP A 100 12.83 -13.46 -25.30
CA ASP A 100 12.50 -13.90 -23.96
C ASP A 100 11.86 -12.74 -23.19
N ARG A 101 10.73 -13.00 -22.54
CA ARG A 101 9.96 -12.03 -21.78
C ARG A 101 9.48 -12.65 -20.47
N LEU A 102 9.16 -11.79 -19.51
CA LEU A 102 8.65 -12.18 -18.21
C LEU A 102 7.28 -11.55 -18.00
N ILE A 103 6.26 -12.38 -17.81
CA ILE A 103 4.93 -11.92 -17.40
C ILE A 103 4.94 -11.80 -15.89
N VAL A 104 4.61 -10.63 -15.37
CA VAL A 104 4.64 -10.31 -13.93
C VAL A 104 3.30 -9.74 -13.50
N ALA A 105 2.64 -10.39 -12.54
CA ALA A 105 1.44 -9.89 -11.88
C ALA A 105 1.70 -9.72 -10.37
N PRO A 106 1.81 -8.48 -9.85
CA PRO A 106 2.10 -8.24 -8.44
C PRO A 106 1.01 -8.78 -7.51
N HIS A 107 1.40 -9.39 -6.38
CA HIS A 107 0.44 -9.86 -5.39
C HIS A 107 -0.27 -8.69 -4.72
N PHE A 108 0.45 -7.64 -4.33
CA PHE A 108 -0.09 -6.45 -3.67
C PHE A 108 0.26 -5.17 -4.42
N ARG A 109 -0.71 -4.26 -4.52
CA ARG A 109 -0.50 -2.90 -5.02
C ARG A 109 -1.32 -1.93 -4.17
N LEU A 110 -0.67 -0.90 -3.65
CA LEU A 110 -1.38 0.13 -2.87
C LEU A 110 -2.32 0.96 -3.76
N VAL A 111 -1.86 1.26 -4.99
CA VAL A 111 -2.62 2.02 -5.99
C VAL A 111 -3.89 1.24 -6.36
N GLY A 112 -5.04 1.90 -6.25
CA GLY A 112 -6.33 1.27 -6.59
C GLY A 112 -6.80 0.19 -5.62
N SER A 113 -6.12 -0.02 -4.49
CA SER A 113 -6.49 -1.06 -3.50
C SER A 113 -7.88 -0.84 -2.89
N GLY A 114 -8.39 0.39 -2.88
CA GLY A 114 -9.67 0.72 -2.23
C GLY A 114 -9.54 1.08 -0.74
N LEU A 115 -10.53 1.79 -0.21
CA LEU A 115 -10.51 2.30 1.17
C LEU A 115 -11.19 1.36 2.17
N VAL A 116 -12.45 0.99 1.91
CA VAL A 116 -13.29 0.25 2.86
C VAL A 116 -13.03 -1.25 2.79
N TRP A 117 -12.81 -1.76 1.58
CA TRP A 117 -12.48 -3.15 1.30
C TRP A 117 -11.17 -3.19 0.53
N PRO A 118 -10.05 -2.88 1.21
CA PRO A 118 -8.74 -2.84 0.57
C PRO A 118 -8.32 -4.21 0.06
N ASP A 119 -7.76 -4.25 -1.14
CA ASP A 119 -7.00 -5.39 -1.60
C ASP A 119 -5.65 -5.46 -0.87
N LEU A 120 -5.53 -6.43 0.04
CA LEU A 120 -4.34 -6.63 0.89
C LEU A 120 -3.30 -7.57 0.28
N GLY A 121 -3.54 -7.99 -0.96
CA GLY A 121 -2.65 -8.80 -1.74
C GLY A 121 -3.00 -10.28 -1.69
N SER A 122 -3.00 -10.91 -2.85
CA SER A 122 -3.23 -12.34 -3.01
C SER A 122 -2.47 -12.83 -4.23
N GLN A 123 -2.31 -14.14 -4.36
CA GLN A 123 -2.02 -14.72 -5.66
C GLN A 123 -3.09 -14.27 -6.66
N ARG A 124 -2.67 -13.99 -7.90
CA ARG A 124 -3.53 -13.46 -8.97
C ARG A 124 -3.75 -14.48 -10.07
N ILE A 125 -2.67 -15.15 -10.47
CA ILE A 125 -2.66 -16.09 -11.57
C ILE A 125 -2.21 -17.46 -11.03
N ALA A 126 -3.03 -18.48 -11.27
CA ALA A 126 -2.69 -19.85 -10.91
C ALA A 126 -1.76 -20.47 -11.96
N ALA A 127 -2.15 -20.37 -13.23
CA ALA A 127 -1.42 -20.93 -14.36
C ALA A 127 -1.63 -20.09 -15.63
N ILE A 128 -0.69 -20.16 -16.57
CA ILE A 128 -0.85 -19.56 -17.89
C ILE A 128 -0.62 -20.62 -18.95
N THR A 129 -1.63 -20.86 -19.79
CA THR A 129 -1.58 -21.79 -20.91
C THR A 129 -1.57 -21.03 -22.25
N PRO A 130 -0.48 -21.10 -23.03
CA PRO A 130 -0.42 -20.55 -24.37
C PRO A 130 -1.19 -21.43 -25.36
N SER A 131 -1.53 -20.85 -26.52
CA SER A 131 -2.17 -21.55 -27.64
C SER A 131 -1.33 -22.71 -28.22
N SER A 132 -0.04 -22.80 -27.86
CA SER A 132 0.84 -23.92 -28.21
C SER A 132 0.64 -25.16 -27.33
N GLY A 133 -0.12 -25.07 -26.24
CA GLY A 133 -0.63 -26.22 -25.48
C GLY A 133 0.18 -26.65 -24.25
N PHE A 134 1.29 -25.98 -23.92
CA PHE A 134 2.09 -26.30 -22.72
C PHE A 134 2.05 -25.15 -21.73
N THR A 135 1.66 -25.43 -20.49
CA THR A 135 1.56 -24.42 -19.44
C THR A 135 2.93 -23.88 -19.09
N LEU A 136 3.01 -22.57 -18.87
CA LEU A 136 4.26 -21.91 -18.53
C LEU A 136 4.69 -22.27 -17.10
N ASP A 137 6.00 -22.47 -16.92
CA ASP A 137 6.57 -22.67 -15.60
C ASP A 137 6.54 -21.34 -14.82
N ARG A 138 5.94 -21.40 -13.63
CA ARG A 138 5.94 -20.29 -12.68
C ARG A 138 7.30 -20.21 -11.98
N GLN A 139 7.86 -19.01 -11.90
CA GLN A 139 9.03 -18.74 -11.08
C GLN A 139 8.61 -18.45 -9.64
N GLU A 140 9.35 -19.01 -8.69
CA GLU A 140 9.08 -18.79 -7.28
C GLU A 140 9.46 -17.36 -6.88
N SER A 141 8.44 -16.56 -6.58
CA SER A 141 8.60 -15.17 -6.13
C SER A 141 7.58 -14.87 -5.02
N PRO A 142 8.00 -14.24 -3.91
CA PRO A 142 7.10 -13.94 -2.79
C PRO A 142 6.16 -12.75 -3.09
N ASP A 143 6.61 -11.80 -3.92
CA ASP A 143 5.94 -10.51 -4.09
C ASP A 143 5.04 -10.49 -5.35
N ALA A 144 5.20 -11.44 -6.28
CA ALA A 144 4.49 -11.46 -7.56
C ALA A 144 4.36 -12.86 -8.18
N ASP A 145 3.39 -13.02 -9.07
CA ASP A 145 3.30 -14.16 -9.99
C ASP A 145 4.16 -13.90 -11.22
N GLU A 146 5.19 -14.72 -11.41
CA GLU A 146 6.19 -14.55 -12.47
C GLU A 146 6.19 -15.76 -13.43
N PHE A 147 6.02 -15.53 -14.73
CA PHE A 147 6.04 -16.59 -15.75
C PHE A 147 7.00 -16.24 -16.88
N HIS A 148 7.94 -17.14 -17.16
CA HIS A 148 8.87 -16.97 -18.27
C HIS A 148 8.22 -17.38 -19.59
N VAL A 149 8.37 -16.56 -20.62
CA VAL A 149 7.83 -16.86 -21.95
C VAL A 149 8.86 -16.57 -23.03
N THR A 150 8.96 -17.49 -23.99
CA THR A 150 9.82 -17.36 -25.16
C THR A 150 8.95 -17.27 -26.40
N LEU A 151 9.06 -16.16 -27.14
CA LEU A 151 8.29 -15.87 -28.34
C LEU A 151 9.18 -16.01 -29.57
N ASN A 152 8.78 -16.89 -30.50
CA ASN A 152 9.52 -17.11 -31.74
C ASN A 152 9.38 -15.90 -32.69
N PRO A 153 10.36 -15.67 -33.58
CA PRO A 153 10.29 -14.61 -34.57
C PRO A 153 9.00 -14.68 -35.39
N GLY A 154 8.32 -13.55 -35.55
CA GLY A 154 7.09 -13.45 -36.33
C GLY A 154 5.86 -14.16 -35.73
N SER A 155 5.95 -14.81 -34.57
CA SER A 155 4.83 -15.57 -34.01
C SER A 155 3.79 -14.71 -33.29
N VAL A 156 2.52 -15.12 -33.37
CA VAL A 156 1.42 -14.60 -32.55
C VAL A 156 0.94 -15.70 -31.63
N VAL A 157 1.00 -15.46 -30.31
CA VAL A 157 0.62 -16.45 -29.30
C VAL A 157 -0.47 -15.86 -28.42
N THR A 158 -1.57 -16.58 -28.27
CA THR A 158 -2.64 -16.25 -27.31
C THR A 158 -2.37 -16.96 -26.00
N PHE A 159 -2.45 -16.23 -24.89
CA PHE A 159 -2.26 -16.73 -23.53
C PHE A 159 -3.59 -16.72 -22.81
N VAL A 160 -3.91 -17.84 -22.17
CA VAL A 160 -5.06 -18.01 -21.29
C VAL A 160 -4.53 -18.18 -19.88
N ALA A 161 -4.78 -17.21 -19.02
CA ALA A 161 -4.41 -17.22 -17.62
C ALA A 161 -5.60 -17.65 -16.77
N GLU A 162 -5.39 -18.66 -15.93
CA GLU A 162 -6.32 -19.07 -14.89
C GLU A 162 -6.18 -18.11 -13.69
N LEU A 163 -7.27 -17.44 -13.30
CA LEU A 163 -7.25 -16.48 -12.20
C LEU A 163 -7.57 -17.16 -10.87
N SER A 164 -6.75 -16.87 -9.86
CA SER A 164 -7.00 -17.30 -8.47
C SER A 164 -7.74 -16.24 -7.65
N SER A 165 -7.87 -15.03 -8.18
CA SER A 165 -8.55 -13.90 -7.53
C SER A 165 -9.43 -13.15 -8.54
N PRO A 166 -10.62 -12.67 -8.14
CA PRO A 166 -11.55 -11.96 -9.03
C PRO A 166 -11.04 -10.58 -9.49
N ASN A 167 -10.02 -10.05 -8.81
CA ASN A 167 -9.38 -8.79 -9.14
C ASN A 167 -7.95 -9.05 -9.62
N LEU A 168 -7.70 -8.73 -10.88
CA LEU A 168 -6.37 -8.70 -11.49
C LEU A 168 -5.88 -7.24 -11.50
N PRO A 169 -4.97 -6.84 -10.60
CA PRO A 169 -4.63 -5.43 -10.39
C PRO A 169 -3.82 -4.85 -11.54
N GLN A 170 -2.82 -5.57 -12.04
CA GLN A 170 -2.01 -5.19 -13.19
C GLN A 170 -1.20 -6.39 -13.69
N VAL A 171 -0.97 -6.44 -15.00
CA VAL A 171 -0.09 -7.46 -15.63
C VAL A 171 0.91 -6.74 -16.51
N TYR A 172 2.19 -6.96 -16.27
CA TYR A 172 3.26 -6.41 -17.08
C TYR A 172 4.00 -7.50 -17.85
N LEU A 173 4.47 -7.13 -19.04
CA LEU A 173 5.45 -7.88 -19.79
C LEU A 173 6.80 -7.18 -19.72
N TRP A 174 7.76 -7.80 -19.05
CA TRP A 174 9.08 -7.25 -18.82
C TRP A 174 10.16 -7.92 -19.67
N ASP A 175 11.21 -7.16 -20.00
CA ASP A 175 12.51 -7.73 -20.29
C ASP A 175 13.12 -8.34 -19.00
N PRO A 176 13.57 -9.61 -19.00
CA PRO A 176 14.08 -10.27 -17.79
C PRO A 176 15.29 -9.56 -17.16
N GLY A 177 16.18 -8.98 -17.96
CA GLY A 177 17.35 -8.26 -17.47
C GLY A 177 16.96 -6.96 -16.78
N ALA A 178 16.11 -6.17 -17.43
CA ALA A 178 15.61 -4.92 -16.86
C ALA A 178 14.76 -5.12 -15.60
N TYR A 179 13.93 -6.17 -15.56
CA TYR A 179 13.17 -6.52 -14.35
C TYR A 179 14.10 -6.86 -13.19
N LYS A 180 15.13 -7.68 -13.43
CA LYS A 180 16.13 -8.01 -12.42
C LYS A 180 16.86 -6.79 -11.88
N ASP A 181 17.26 -5.87 -12.75
CA ASP A 181 17.91 -4.62 -12.34
C ASP A 181 16.97 -3.73 -11.52
N THR A 182 15.69 -3.69 -11.90
CA THR A 182 14.64 -2.95 -11.18
C THR A 182 14.40 -3.55 -9.78
N VAL A 183 14.25 -4.87 -9.68
CA VAL A 183 14.10 -5.59 -8.40
C VAL A 183 15.30 -5.37 -7.50
N ASN A 184 16.53 -5.40 -8.05
CA ASN A 184 17.76 -5.15 -7.30
C ASN A 184 17.80 -3.72 -6.75
N ALA A 185 17.48 -2.72 -7.57
CA ALA A 185 17.44 -1.31 -7.16
C ALA A 185 16.41 -1.07 -6.04
N TYR A 186 15.20 -1.63 -6.19
CA TYR A 186 14.18 -1.54 -5.14
C TYR A 186 14.58 -2.29 -3.88
N THR A 187 15.24 -3.44 -3.98
CA THR A 187 15.73 -4.19 -2.82
C THR A 187 16.73 -3.37 -2.00
N LEU A 188 17.67 -2.68 -2.66
CA LEU A 188 18.63 -1.80 -1.99
C LEU A 188 17.91 -0.63 -1.27
N PHE A 189 17.00 0.05 -1.98
CA PHE A 189 16.22 1.14 -1.40
C PHE A 189 15.40 0.68 -0.17
N ARG A 190 14.67 -0.43 -0.31
CA ARG A 190 13.87 -1.03 0.78
C ARG A 190 14.76 -1.32 2.00
N GLY A 191 15.95 -1.86 1.79
CA GLY A 191 16.92 -2.13 2.86
C GLY A 191 17.39 -0.86 3.61
N ILE A 192 17.71 0.22 2.88
CA ILE A 192 18.11 1.50 3.49
C ILE A 192 16.97 2.08 4.32
N VAL A 193 15.77 2.09 3.77
CA VAL A 193 14.56 2.64 4.41
C VAL A 193 14.23 1.88 5.70
N ILE A 194 14.25 0.53 5.66
CA ILE A 194 14.07 -0.31 6.86
C ILE A 194 15.18 -0.06 7.89
N GLY A 195 16.44 0.08 7.45
CA GLY A 195 17.57 0.38 8.33
C GLY A 195 17.40 1.70 9.09
N ILE A 196 16.99 2.76 8.40
CA ILE A 196 16.73 4.07 9.02
C ILE A 196 15.57 3.97 10.02
N ALA A 197 14.46 3.34 9.64
CA ALA A 197 13.32 3.14 10.52
C ALA A 197 13.68 2.34 11.78
N GLY A 198 14.50 1.29 11.62
CA GLY A 198 14.96 0.43 12.71
C GLY A 198 15.87 1.17 13.69
N LEU A 199 16.86 1.90 13.20
CA LEU A 199 17.74 2.72 14.03
C LEU A 199 16.94 3.78 14.82
N LEU A 200 15.95 4.39 14.17
CA LEU A 200 15.10 5.40 14.80
C LEU A 200 14.21 4.78 15.90
N ALA A 201 13.57 3.64 15.64
CA ALA A 201 12.77 2.92 16.63
C ALA A 201 13.61 2.51 17.86
N LEU A 202 14.81 1.97 17.63
CA LEU A 202 15.75 1.63 18.71
C LEU A 202 16.18 2.87 19.50
N PHE A 203 16.56 3.94 18.81
CA PHE A 203 16.98 5.18 19.44
C PHE A 203 15.89 5.78 20.35
N LEU A 204 14.64 5.84 19.88
CA LEU A 204 13.51 6.31 20.69
C LEU A 204 13.21 5.40 21.88
N THR A 205 13.41 4.09 21.72
CA THR A 205 13.27 3.11 22.81
C THR A 205 14.32 3.36 23.91
N ILE A 206 15.57 3.63 23.54
CA ILE A 206 16.63 3.99 24.49
C ILE A 206 16.27 5.28 25.23
N LEU A 207 15.76 6.29 24.52
CA LEU A 207 15.33 7.55 25.17
C LEU A 207 14.21 7.35 26.19
N PHE A 208 13.29 6.41 25.96
CA PHE A 208 12.29 6.01 26.95
C PHE A 208 12.94 5.47 28.23
N VAL A 209 13.93 4.59 28.11
CA VAL A 209 14.65 4.03 29.27
C VAL A 209 15.40 5.12 30.04
N VAL A 210 15.95 6.11 29.33
CA VAL A 210 16.71 7.21 29.95
C VAL A 210 15.78 8.23 30.61
N LYS A 211 14.65 8.56 29.98
CA LYS A 211 13.77 9.65 30.42
C LYS A 211 12.36 9.11 30.67
N GLY A 212 12.04 8.89 31.95
CA GLY A 212 10.80 8.26 32.43
C GLY A 212 9.49 9.05 32.25
N THR A 213 9.37 9.85 31.18
CA THR A 213 8.12 10.55 30.84
C THR A 213 7.30 9.74 29.82
N SER A 214 5.97 9.79 29.91
CA SER A 214 5.04 9.01 29.07
C SER A 214 5.11 9.30 27.57
N MET A 215 5.68 10.44 27.14
CA MET A 215 5.80 10.81 25.72
C MET A 215 6.76 9.90 24.94
N PHE A 216 7.86 9.45 25.55
CA PHE A 216 8.85 8.62 24.86
C PHE A 216 8.35 7.21 24.52
N PRO A 217 7.76 6.43 25.45
CA PRO A 217 7.29 5.10 25.11
C PRO A 217 6.19 5.14 24.06
N ALA A 218 5.33 6.17 24.08
CA ALA A 218 4.32 6.36 23.03
C ALA A 218 4.95 6.66 21.65
N THR A 219 5.99 7.50 21.61
CA THR A 219 6.72 7.81 20.37
C THR A 219 7.49 6.60 19.85
N ALA A 220 8.13 5.84 20.74
CA ALA A 220 8.83 4.61 20.40
C ALA A 220 7.85 3.57 19.84
N ALA A 221 6.68 3.41 20.46
CA ALA A 221 5.63 2.50 19.97
C ALA A 221 5.17 2.87 18.55
N LEU A 222 4.98 4.16 18.27
CA LEU A 222 4.65 4.63 16.91
C LEU A 222 5.77 4.33 15.90
N ALA A 223 7.04 4.53 16.30
CA ALA A 223 8.17 4.21 15.43
C ALA A 223 8.28 2.70 15.14
N TRP A 224 8.04 1.85 16.13
CA TRP A 224 7.96 0.40 15.95
C TRP A 224 6.78 -0.03 15.07
N ALA A 225 5.61 0.61 15.22
CA ALA A 225 4.45 0.32 14.36
C ALA A 225 4.73 0.65 12.89
N VAL A 226 5.41 1.76 12.60
CA VAL A 226 5.80 2.09 11.24
C VAL A 226 6.91 1.21 10.71
N LEU A 227 7.91 0.85 11.55
CA LEU A 227 8.90 -0.14 11.15
C LEU A 227 8.22 -1.46 10.75
N ALA A 228 7.25 -1.92 11.54
CA ALA A 228 6.48 -3.13 11.22
C ALA A 228 5.70 -2.97 9.91
N TYR A 229 4.99 -1.85 9.73
CA TYR A 229 4.25 -1.53 8.50
C TYR A 229 5.16 -1.57 7.26
N ILE A 230 6.30 -0.87 7.29
CA ILE A 230 7.25 -0.81 6.18
C ILE A 230 7.89 -2.19 5.93
N SER A 231 8.20 -2.95 7.00
CA SER A 231 8.83 -4.27 6.88
C SER A 231 7.92 -5.28 6.19
N ILE A 232 6.61 -5.19 6.41
CA ILE A 232 5.60 -6.02 5.72
C ILE A 232 5.36 -5.49 4.30
N ASP A 233 5.21 -4.18 4.13
CA ASP A 233 4.95 -3.59 2.81
C ASP A 233 6.06 -3.88 1.80
N PHE A 234 7.30 -3.96 2.26
CA PHE A 234 8.47 -4.23 1.42
C PHE A 234 8.84 -5.71 1.28
N GLY A 235 8.08 -6.63 1.90
CA GLY A 235 8.37 -8.07 1.86
C GLY A 235 9.65 -8.46 2.60
N PHE A 236 10.07 -7.67 3.59
CA PHE A 236 11.25 -8.02 4.41
C PHE A 236 10.90 -9.06 5.48
N LEU A 237 9.70 -8.96 6.08
CA LEU A 237 9.30 -9.87 7.14
C LEU A 237 9.22 -11.33 6.67
N SER A 238 8.74 -11.56 5.44
CA SER A 238 8.68 -12.89 4.80
C SER A 238 10.06 -13.50 4.53
N LYS A 239 11.12 -12.69 4.47
CA LYS A 239 12.50 -13.17 4.32
C LYS A 239 13.16 -13.55 5.66
N VAL A 240 12.69 -12.98 6.76
CA VAL A 240 13.23 -13.23 8.11
C VAL A 240 12.44 -14.32 8.83
N ILE A 241 11.13 -14.38 8.59
CA ILE A 241 10.20 -15.34 9.17
C ILE A 241 9.49 -16.01 8.00
N GLU A 242 9.49 -17.34 7.95
CA GLU A 242 8.67 -18.09 6.99
C GLU A 242 7.19 -17.81 7.27
N ILE A 243 6.60 -16.87 6.55
CA ILE A 243 5.17 -16.59 6.57
C ILE A 243 4.52 -17.54 5.59
N THR A 244 3.58 -18.36 6.06
CA THR A 244 2.79 -19.24 5.18
C THR A 244 2.06 -18.39 4.12
N PRO A 245 2.10 -18.78 2.83
CA PRO A 245 1.35 -18.11 1.77
C PRO A 245 -0.13 -17.93 2.16
N GLY A 246 -0.64 -16.70 2.07
CA GLY A 246 -1.99 -16.32 2.47
C GLY A 246 -2.11 -15.64 3.84
N ASN A 247 -1.11 -15.74 4.72
CA ASN A 247 -1.15 -15.07 6.03
C ASN A 247 -0.68 -13.61 5.99
N GLU A 248 -0.12 -13.17 4.86
CA GLU A 248 0.39 -11.81 4.66
C GLU A 248 -0.69 -10.74 4.83
N GLN A 249 -1.93 -11.04 4.43
CA GLN A 249 -3.07 -10.13 4.59
C GLN A 249 -3.34 -9.83 6.06
N ILE A 250 -3.26 -10.84 6.93
CA ILE A 250 -3.46 -10.69 8.38
C ILE A 250 -2.37 -9.79 8.97
N TRP A 251 -1.11 -10.00 8.58
CA TRP A 251 0.02 -9.18 9.02
C TRP A 251 -0.10 -7.72 8.52
N ARG A 252 -0.49 -7.52 7.27
CA ARG A 252 -0.72 -6.19 6.68
C ARG A 252 -1.85 -5.45 7.40
N ALA A 253 -3.01 -6.08 7.59
CA ALA A 253 -4.11 -5.50 8.36
C ALA A 253 -3.70 -5.20 9.81
N GLY A 254 -2.98 -6.12 10.46
CA GLY A 254 -2.49 -5.95 11.82
C GLY A 254 -1.56 -4.73 11.97
N THR A 255 -0.69 -4.49 10.99
CA THR A 255 0.17 -3.29 11.01
C THR A 255 -0.58 -2.00 10.75
N GLU A 256 -1.58 -1.97 9.87
CA GLU A 256 -2.45 -0.81 9.69
C GLU A 256 -3.21 -0.48 10.98
N VAL A 257 -3.75 -1.48 11.67
CA VAL A 257 -4.40 -1.32 12.97
C VAL A 257 -3.42 -0.82 14.04
N GLY A 258 -2.22 -1.41 14.10
CA GLY A 258 -1.16 -1.01 15.03
C GLY A 258 -0.70 0.43 14.80
N LEU A 259 -0.56 0.84 13.54
CA LEU A 259 -0.20 2.20 13.14
C LEU A 259 -1.30 3.20 13.55
N ALA A 260 -2.58 2.86 13.35
CA ALA A 260 -3.70 3.67 13.84
C ALA A 260 -3.73 3.79 15.37
N ALA A 261 -3.56 2.67 16.09
CA ALA A 261 -3.60 2.64 17.54
C ALA A 261 -2.45 3.44 18.16
N THR A 262 -1.23 3.26 17.65
CA THR A 262 -0.06 3.97 18.16
C THR A 262 -0.10 5.46 17.85
N LEU A 263 -0.71 5.90 16.75
CA LEU A 263 -0.93 7.33 16.49
C LEU A 263 -1.84 7.96 17.55
N VAL A 264 -2.94 7.28 17.92
CA VAL A 264 -3.85 7.74 19.00
C VAL A 264 -3.11 7.84 20.33
N VAL A 265 -2.37 6.79 20.69
CA VAL A 265 -1.56 6.74 21.93
C VAL A 265 -0.52 7.87 21.95
N PHE A 266 0.19 8.07 20.83
CA PHE A 266 1.17 9.15 20.69
C PHE A 266 0.54 10.53 20.88
N LEU A 267 -0.55 10.84 20.17
CA LEU A 267 -1.23 12.13 20.27
C LEU A 267 -1.65 12.44 21.71
N PHE A 268 -2.26 11.45 22.38
CA PHE A 268 -2.71 11.60 23.77
C PHE A 268 -1.55 11.78 24.75
N ALA A 269 -0.51 10.95 24.64
CA ALA A 269 0.64 10.99 25.53
C ALA A 269 1.47 12.27 25.35
N TYR A 270 1.64 12.72 24.10
CA TYR A 270 2.42 13.92 23.78
C TYR A 270 1.75 15.20 24.26
N LEU A 271 0.47 15.38 23.94
CA LEU A 271 -0.32 16.55 24.35
C LEU A 271 -0.72 16.53 25.83
N ASN A 272 -0.49 15.42 26.53
CA ASN A 272 -0.79 15.24 27.96
C ASN A 272 -2.25 15.59 28.30
N LEU A 273 -3.16 15.13 27.45
CA LEU A 273 -4.60 15.42 27.54
C LEU A 273 -5.22 14.88 28.85
N ASN A 274 -4.55 13.92 29.51
CA ASN A 274 -4.97 13.38 30.81
C ASN A 274 -5.10 14.45 31.91
N ARG A 275 -4.39 15.59 31.80
CA ARG A 275 -4.47 16.66 32.82
C ARG A 275 -5.63 17.64 32.61
N TRP A 276 -6.30 17.63 31.45
CA TRP A 276 -7.28 18.66 31.10
C TRP A 276 -8.71 18.29 31.48
N HIS A 277 -9.19 17.07 31.18
CA HIS A 277 -10.50 16.56 31.63
C HIS A 277 -10.45 15.02 31.69
N ASP A 278 -10.92 14.41 32.79
CA ASP A 278 -11.00 12.94 32.94
C ASP A 278 -11.83 12.26 31.84
N HIS A 279 -12.78 12.99 31.24
CA HIS A 279 -13.63 12.50 30.13
C HIS A 279 -12.86 12.18 28.84
N PHE A 280 -11.77 12.90 28.54
CA PHE A 280 -10.95 12.60 27.35
C PHE A 280 -10.21 11.26 27.48
N SER A 281 -9.86 10.87 28.71
CA SER A 281 -9.18 9.60 28.98
C SER A 281 -10.08 8.41 28.65
N TYR A 282 -11.37 8.47 29.02
CA TYR A 282 -12.35 7.42 28.67
C TYR A 282 -12.56 7.29 27.16
N GLY A 283 -12.62 8.41 26.43
CA GLY A 283 -12.75 8.41 24.98
C GLY A 283 -11.57 7.73 24.28
N VAL A 284 -10.34 8.06 24.70
CA VAL A 284 -9.12 7.45 24.15
C VAL A 284 -9.02 5.97 24.51
N LEU A 285 -9.36 5.60 25.75
CA LEU A 285 -9.35 4.20 26.17
C LEU A 285 -10.38 3.38 25.39
N ALA A 286 -11.59 3.90 25.18
CA ALA A 286 -12.60 3.28 24.33
C ALA A 286 -12.12 3.14 22.87
N TRP A 287 -11.43 4.15 22.34
CA TRP A 287 -10.87 4.13 20.99
C TRP A 287 -9.79 3.06 20.83
N ILE A 288 -8.85 2.98 21.78
CA ILE A 288 -7.79 1.96 21.80
C ILE A 288 -8.38 0.57 21.96
N LEU A 289 -9.37 0.39 22.83
CA LEU A 289 -10.09 -0.89 22.96
C LEU A 289 -10.79 -1.27 21.66
N GLY A 290 -11.45 -0.32 20.98
CA GLY A 290 -12.06 -0.55 19.67
C GLY A 290 -11.05 -1.03 18.64
N LEU A 291 -9.88 -0.40 18.56
CA LEU A 291 -8.78 -0.83 17.69
C LEU A 291 -8.20 -2.19 18.10
N GLY A 292 -8.14 -2.49 19.40
CA GLY A 292 -7.76 -3.82 19.90
C GLY A 292 -8.73 -4.92 19.48
N ILE A 293 -10.04 -4.63 19.50
CA ILE A 293 -11.08 -5.55 18.98
C ILE A 293 -10.90 -5.76 17.49
N ILE A 294 -10.66 -4.69 16.72
CA ILE A 294 -10.42 -4.76 15.27
C ILE A 294 -9.15 -5.58 14.96
N ALA A 295 -8.09 -5.44 15.76
CA ALA A 295 -6.88 -6.26 15.62
C ALA A 295 -7.19 -7.76 15.77
N GLY A 296 -8.07 -8.15 16.70
CA GLY A 296 -8.55 -9.52 16.81
C GLY A 296 -9.43 -9.96 15.65
N PHE A 297 -10.27 -9.05 15.13
CA PHE A 297 -11.13 -9.29 13.97
C PHE A 297 -10.36 -9.48 12.66
N ALA A 298 -9.16 -8.91 12.55
CA ALA A 298 -8.28 -9.04 11.38
C ALA A 298 -7.90 -10.49 11.03
N ILE A 299 -8.06 -11.44 11.96
CA ILE A 299 -7.83 -12.87 11.72
C ILE A 299 -8.96 -13.48 10.85
N ILE A 300 -10.17 -12.94 10.95
CA ILE A 300 -11.36 -13.44 10.25
C ILE A 300 -11.49 -12.74 8.89
N ASP A 301 -11.43 -11.41 8.90
CA ASP A 301 -11.52 -10.58 7.70
C ASP A 301 -10.46 -9.47 7.76
N PRO A 302 -9.28 -9.73 7.17
CA PRO A 302 -8.20 -8.74 7.15
C PRO A 302 -8.59 -7.47 6.41
N ALA A 303 -9.36 -7.58 5.32
CA ALA A 303 -9.70 -6.45 4.46
C ALA A 303 -10.56 -5.44 5.21
N VAL A 304 -11.63 -5.88 5.87
CA VAL A 304 -12.48 -5.00 6.68
C VAL A 304 -11.69 -4.37 7.83
N ALA A 305 -10.85 -5.16 8.51
CA ALA A 305 -10.06 -4.65 9.62
C ALA A 305 -9.09 -3.53 9.17
N ALA A 306 -8.41 -3.70 8.04
CA ALA A 306 -7.57 -2.68 7.43
C ALA A 306 -8.38 -1.45 7.02
N GLY A 307 -9.53 -1.63 6.37
CA GLY A 307 -10.39 -0.51 5.97
C GLY A 307 -10.87 0.33 7.15
N ILE A 308 -11.30 -0.30 8.24
CA ILE A 308 -11.67 0.39 9.48
C ILE A 308 -10.45 1.08 10.11
N ALA A 309 -9.26 0.44 10.08
CA ALA A 309 -8.03 1.04 10.58
C ALA A 309 -7.66 2.32 9.82
N ARG A 310 -7.77 2.32 8.48
CA ARG A 310 -7.53 3.51 7.63
C ARG A 310 -8.48 4.66 8.00
N ILE A 311 -9.76 4.36 8.18
CA ILE A 311 -10.77 5.34 8.60
C ILE A 311 -10.45 5.87 10.00
N SER A 312 -10.06 5.00 10.94
CA SER A 312 -9.67 5.39 12.30
C SER A 312 -8.40 6.26 12.30
N PHE A 313 -7.41 5.93 11.47
CA PHE A 313 -6.21 6.75 11.30
C PHE A 313 -6.57 8.15 10.80
N ALA A 314 -7.42 8.22 9.76
CA ALA A 314 -7.88 9.50 9.21
C ALA A 314 -8.68 10.31 10.24
N ALA A 315 -9.59 9.67 10.98
CA ALA A 315 -10.34 10.31 12.06
C ALA A 315 -9.39 10.84 13.16
N THR A 316 -8.36 10.07 13.53
CA THR A 316 -7.33 10.49 14.50
C THR A 316 -6.55 11.70 13.99
N ALA A 317 -6.16 11.71 12.71
CA ALA A 317 -5.44 12.82 12.12
C ALA A 317 -6.28 14.12 12.11
N VAL A 318 -7.56 14.03 11.74
CA VAL A 318 -8.49 15.17 11.68
C VAL A 318 -8.84 15.69 13.08
N VAL A 319 -9.22 14.81 14.01
CA VAL A 319 -9.50 15.19 15.41
C VAL A 319 -8.25 15.76 16.06
N GLY A 320 -7.09 15.12 15.84
CA GLY A 320 -5.80 15.60 16.33
C GLY A 320 -5.44 16.98 15.80
N LEU A 321 -5.73 17.27 14.52
CA LEU A 321 -5.52 18.60 13.95
C LEU A 321 -6.36 19.65 14.68
N GLY A 322 -7.63 19.36 14.91
CA GLY A 322 -8.53 20.25 15.66
C GLY A 322 -8.03 20.52 17.08
N ILE A 323 -7.59 19.47 17.80
CA ILE A 323 -7.03 19.60 19.16
C ILE A 323 -5.73 20.41 19.14
N ILE A 324 -4.83 20.15 18.19
CA ILE A 324 -3.56 20.86 18.06
C ILE A 324 -3.79 22.34 17.78
N ILE A 325 -4.71 22.69 16.87
CA ILE A 325 -5.05 24.09 16.58
C ILE A 325 -5.60 24.75 17.85
N TYR A 326 -6.56 24.10 18.52
CA TYR A 326 -7.17 24.65 19.74
C TYR A 326 -6.14 24.91 20.84
N LEU A 327 -5.26 23.94 21.13
CA LEU A 327 -4.22 24.07 22.15
C LEU A 327 -3.11 25.04 21.75
N SER A 328 -2.78 25.12 20.46
CA SER A 328 -1.81 26.07 19.91
C SER A 328 -2.29 27.51 20.09
N LEU A 329 -3.57 27.78 19.84
CA LEU A 329 -4.18 29.10 20.08
C LEU A 329 -4.18 29.50 21.57
N GLN A 330 -4.17 28.51 22.46
CA GLN A 330 -4.05 28.73 23.91
C GLN A 330 -2.59 28.85 24.40
N GLY A 331 -1.61 28.80 23.48
CA GLY A 331 -0.19 28.93 23.81
C GLY A 331 0.43 27.68 24.43
N TYR A 332 -0.13 26.49 24.19
CA TYR A 332 0.47 25.25 24.69
C TYR A 332 1.69 24.86 23.85
N ASP A 333 2.89 25.06 24.41
CA ASP A 333 4.18 24.84 23.71
C ASP A 333 4.29 23.50 22.98
N ARG A 334 3.79 22.41 23.58
CA ARG A 334 3.83 21.09 22.94
C ARG A 334 2.99 21.06 21.67
N ALA A 335 1.80 21.64 21.68
CA ALA A 335 0.93 21.67 20.51
C ALA A 335 1.59 22.45 19.36
N ILE A 336 2.23 23.59 19.67
CA ILE A 336 2.95 24.42 18.68
C ILE A 336 4.10 23.63 18.04
N MET A 337 4.90 22.92 18.84
CA MET A 337 6.02 22.10 18.33
C MET A 337 5.56 20.93 17.44
N LEU A 338 4.33 20.44 17.62
CA LEU A 338 3.79 19.31 16.87
C LEU A 338 3.20 19.71 15.50
N VAL A 339 2.93 21.00 15.26
CA VAL A 339 2.30 21.49 14.03
C VAL A 339 3.02 21.01 12.76
N PRO A 340 4.36 21.10 12.62
CA PRO A 340 5.04 20.64 11.41
C PRO A 340 4.85 19.15 11.14
N SER A 341 4.95 18.30 12.17
CA SER A 341 4.71 16.86 12.06
C SER A 341 3.28 16.56 11.63
N TRP A 342 2.31 17.30 12.17
CA TRP A 342 0.91 17.08 11.85
C TRP A 342 0.56 17.50 10.42
N VAL A 343 1.13 18.60 9.93
CA VAL A 343 1.00 19.00 8.52
C VAL A 343 1.54 17.90 7.60
N MET A 344 2.68 17.29 7.95
CA MET A 344 3.23 16.18 7.19
C MET A 344 2.34 14.93 7.21
N ILE A 345 1.69 14.61 8.33
CA ILE A 345 0.70 13.51 8.41
C ILE A 345 -0.48 13.78 7.49
N ILE A 346 -1.01 15.02 7.46
CA ILE A 346 -2.13 15.38 6.58
C ILE A 346 -1.70 15.30 5.11
N ALA A 347 -0.52 15.83 4.75
CA ALA A 347 0.01 15.74 3.40
C ALA A 347 0.20 14.27 2.95
N TRP A 348 0.74 13.44 3.84
CA TRP A 348 0.88 12.01 3.60
C TRP A 348 -0.49 11.32 3.43
N MET A 349 -1.48 11.66 4.25
CA MET A 349 -2.83 11.11 4.14
C MET A 349 -3.49 11.48 2.80
N VAL A 350 -3.29 12.70 2.32
CA VAL A 350 -3.77 13.13 0.99
C VAL A 350 -3.06 12.34 -0.12
N GLY A 351 -1.74 12.16 -0.04
CA GLY A 351 -0.98 11.33 -0.98
C GLY A 351 -1.47 9.88 -1.00
N SER A 352 -1.65 9.27 0.17
CA SER A 352 -2.20 7.91 0.32
C SER A 352 -3.63 7.80 -0.22
N TRP A 353 -4.48 8.81 0.01
CA TRP A 353 -5.83 8.86 -0.56
C TRP A 353 -5.80 8.88 -2.10
N MET A 354 -4.94 9.71 -2.70
CA MET A 354 -4.77 9.79 -4.16
C MET A 354 -4.24 8.48 -4.74
N ALA A 355 -3.36 7.77 -4.03
CA ALA A 355 -2.91 6.44 -4.42
C ALA A 355 -4.04 5.41 -4.38
N ILE A 356 -4.75 5.31 -3.25
CA ILE A 356 -5.83 4.33 -3.05
C ILE A 356 -6.98 4.51 -4.04
N THR A 357 -7.28 5.76 -4.43
CA THR A 357 -8.31 6.10 -5.42
C THR A 357 -7.87 5.90 -6.87
N GLY A 358 -6.59 5.60 -7.13
CA GLY A 358 -6.04 5.43 -8.47
C GLY A 358 -5.79 6.74 -9.23
N VAL A 359 -5.90 7.90 -8.58
CA VAL A 359 -5.58 9.21 -9.20
C VAL A 359 -4.09 9.31 -9.50
N LEU A 360 -3.24 8.73 -8.63
CA LEU A 360 -1.81 8.57 -8.85
C LEU A 360 -1.51 7.11 -9.19
N ASP A 361 -1.39 6.82 -10.48
CA ASP A 361 -1.04 5.50 -10.99
C ASP A 361 0.41 5.46 -11.46
N ASN A 362 1.32 5.18 -10.52
CA ASN A 362 2.75 5.04 -10.79
C ASN A 362 3.39 4.11 -9.75
N ASP A 363 4.31 3.26 -10.18
CA ASP A 363 4.95 2.24 -9.34
C ASP A 363 5.88 2.84 -8.26
N ILE A 364 6.28 4.11 -8.41
CA ILE A 364 7.09 4.84 -7.43
C ILE A 364 6.26 5.28 -6.20
N VAL A 365 4.94 5.33 -6.32
CA VAL A 365 4.04 5.90 -5.28
C VAL A 365 4.14 5.14 -3.97
N GLN A 366 4.17 3.81 -4.00
CA GLN A 366 4.23 2.99 -2.80
C GLN A 366 5.55 3.16 -2.02
N PRO A 367 6.75 3.06 -2.66
CA PRO A 367 8.01 3.45 -2.04
C PRO A 367 8.02 4.88 -1.48
N ALA A 368 7.42 5.85 -2.19
CA ALA A 368 7.36 7.23 -1.75
C ALA A 368 6.50 7.42 -0.50
N ILE A 369 5.35 6.72 -0.41
CA ILE A 369 4.47 6.72 0.77
C ILE A 369 5.20 6.08 1.97
N GLY A 370 5.94 4.98 1.76
CA GLY A 370 6.79 4.39 2.79
C GLY A 370 7.88 5.35 3.29
N GLY A 371 8.58 6.03 2.37
CA GLY A 371 9.56 7.08 2.72
C GLY A 371 8.94 8.27 3.47
N GLY A 372 7.70 8.65 3.10
CA GLY A 372 6.95 9.70 3.79
C GLY A 372 6.66 9.38 5.25
N LEU A 373 6.34 8.11 5.57
CA LEU A 373 6.18 7.67 6.97
C LEU A 373 7.47 7.83 7.78
N ILE A 374 8.62 7.50 7.19
CA ILE A 374 9.92 7.72 7.85
C ILE A 374 10.15 9.19 8.14
N LEU A 375 9.89 10.07 7.16
CA LEU A 375 10.05 11.50 7.33
C LEU A 375 9.18 12.04 8.47
N ILE A 376 7.92 11.58 8.56
CA ILE A 376 7.00 11.94 9.65
C ILE A 376 7.59 11.55 11.00
N ILE A 377 8.10 10.33 11.13
CA ILE A 377 8.66 9.83 12.39
C ILE A 377 9.95 10.54 12.75
N LEU A 378 10.80 10.84 11.77
CA LEU A 378 12.00 11.63 12.00
C LEU A 378 11.65 13.00 12.56
N LEU A 379 10.64 13.65 11.97
CA LEU A 379 10.15 14.95 12.43
C LEU A 379 9.55 14.85 13.84
N ILE A 380 8.75 13.81 14.12
CA ILE A 380 8.20 13.54 15.47
C ILE A 380 9.32 13.24 16.47
N GLY A 381 10.29 12.40 16.13
CA GLY A 381 11.41 12.07 17.00
C GLY A 381 12.23 13.30 17.34
N PHE A 382 12.44 14.17 16.36
CA PHE A 382 13.09 15.46 16.55
C PHE A 382 12.30 16.40 17.47
N THR A 383 10.99 16.57 17.26
CA THR A 383 10.16 17.44 18.11
C THR A 383 10.08 16.94 19.55
N VAL A 384 10.00 15.61 19.75
CA VAL A 384 10.05 14.95 21.06
C VAL A 384 11.39 15.22 21.76
N MET A 385 12.50 15.07 21.04
CA MET A 385 13.83 15.38 21.58
C MET A 385 14.00 16.85 21.94
N GLN A 386 13.59 17.77 21.06
CA GLN A 386 13.69 19.20 21.32
C GLN A 386 12.92 19.57 22.58
N HIS A 387 11.67 19.14 22.72
CA HIS A 387 10.89 19.40 23.93
C HIS A 387 11.56 18.80 25.18
N ALA A 388 12.11 17.60 25.04
CA ALA A 388 12.71 16.91 26.16
C ALA A 388 14.03 17.52 26.63
N PHE A 389 14.87 18.02 25.73
CA PHE A 389 16.20 18.54 26.08
C PHE A 389 16.19 20.06 26.25
N ALA A 390 15.24 20.79 25.66
CA ALA A 390 15.08 22.23 25.87
C ALA A 390 14.69 22.57 27.32
N GLY A 391 13.93 21.70 28.00
CA GLY A 391 13.53 21.92 29.41
C GLY A 391 14.54 21.47 30.47
N GLY A 392 15.69 20.91 30.08
CA GLY A 392 16.49 20.05 30.97
C GLY A 392 17.91 20.49 31.35
N ALA A 393 18.59 21.43 30.66
CA ALA A 393 20.06 21.51 30.86
C ALA A 393 20.80 22.81 30.52
N LEU A 394 20.17 23.98 30.35
CA LEU A 394 20.91 25.18 29.92
C LEU A 394 20.83 26.45 30.80
N PHE A 395 20.07 26.46 31.90
CA PHE A 395 20.00 27.66 32.76
C PHE A 395 20.16 27.44 34.27
N GLN A 396 20.48 26.23 34.72
CA GLN A 396 20.63 25.92 36.15
C GLN A 396 22.07 25.63 36.56
N GLY A 397 23.03 26.38 35.98
CA GLY A 397 24.45 26.17 36.28
C GLY A 397 25.42 27.30 35.98
N LEU A 398 24.99 28.44 35.42
CA LEU A 398 25.93 29.55 35.16
C LEU A 398 26.00 30.59 36.29
N PHE A 399 25.06 30.55 37.24
CA PHE A 399 25.23 31.20 38.53
C PHE A 399 24.67 30.27 39.59
N SER A 400 25.54 29.73 40.45
CA SER A 400 25.05 29.04 41.64
C SER A 400 24.24 30.05 42.48
N ASP A 401 23.20 29.60 43.19
CA ASP A 401 22.49 30.47 44.14
C ASP A 401 23.45 31.11 45.16
N MET A 402 24.62 30.48 45.37
CA MET A 402 25.73 30.97 46.17
C MET A 402 26.43 32.19 45.54
N GLU A 403 26.60 32.25 44.21
CA GLU A 403 27.14 33.43 43.51
C GLU A 403 26.13 34.57 43.48
N ARG A 404 24.82 34.27 43.37
CA ARG A 404 23.76 35.28 43.50
C ARG A 404 23.68 35.84 44.92
N GLN A 405 23.78 34.99 45.94
CA GLN A 405 23.84 35.43 47.33
C GLN A 405 25.15 36.17 47.63
N ALA A 406 26.29 35.73 47.11
CA ALA A 406 27.57 36.40 47.29
C ALA A 406 27.60 37.79 46.62
N LEU A 407 27.01 37.93 45.43
CA LEU A 407 26.87 39.22 44.75
C LEU A 407 25.87 40.14 45.46
N ALA A 408 24.77 39.60 46.00
CA ALA A 408 23.82 40.36 46.82
C ALA A 408 24.45 40.84 48.13
N ILE A 409 25.26 40.01 48.79
CA ILE A 409 26.00 40.35 50.01
C ILE A 409 27.09 41.39 49.70
N SER A 410 27.84 41.21 48.60
CA SER A 410 28.81 42.19 48.09
C SER A 410 28.18 43.54 47.75
N GLY A 411 26.93 43.56 47.26
CA GLY A 411 26.19 44.78 46.99
C GLY A 411 25.57 45.44 48.24
N SER A 412 25.38 44.68 49.32
CA SER A 412 24.83 45.17 50.59
C SER A 412 25.84 45.84 51.51
N GLY A 413 27.14 45.72 51.22
CA GLY A 413 28.22 46.41 51.93
C GLY A 413 28.57 45.85 53.32
N ASP A 414 28.03 44.69 53.71
CA ASP A 414 28.22 44.15 55.06
C ASP A 414 29.29 43.05 55.12
N VAL A 415 30.23 43.16 56.07
CA VAL A 415 31.39 42.26 56.22
C VAL A 415 31.08 41.22 57.29
N VAL A 416 30.90 39.96 56.88
CA VAL A 416 30.67 38.83 57.80
C VAL A 416 32.01 38.23 58.23
N TRP A 417 32.36 38.38 59.52
CA TRP A 417 33.49 37.68 60.11
C TRP A 417 33.08 36.27 60.54
N ARG A 418 33.89 35.26 60.16
CA ARG A 418 33.77 33.89 60.64
C ARG A 418 34.76 33.69 61.79
N THR A 419 34.28 33.63 63.03
CA THR A 419 35.08 33.11 64.14
C THR A 419 35.22 31.61 63.96
N VAL A 420 36.48 31.14 63.96
CA VAL A 420 36.89 29.73 63.82
C VAL A 420 36.34 28.88 64.95
#